data_AF-A0A5S3VSR2-F1
#
_entry.id   AF-A0A5S3VSR2-F1
#
_cell.length_a   1.000
_cell.length_b   1.000
_cell.length_c   1.000
_cell.angle_alpha   90.00
_cell.angle_beta   90.00
_cell.angle_gamma   90.00
#
_symmetry.space_group_name_H-M   'P 1'
#
loop_
_entity.id
_entity.type
_entity.pdbx_description
1 polymer ?
#
loop_
_entity_poly.entity_id
_entity_poly.type
_entity_poly.pdbx_seq_one_letter_code
_entity_poly.pdbx_strand_id
1 'polypeptide(L)'
;TGMGLERIAAIMQGVHSNYEIDLFQALIKAAAKVTDAQDLEDKSLRVVADHIRSCAFLIADGVMPSNEGRGYVLRRIIRRAVRHGNKLGAKGAFFYKLVAALAEQMGEAYPELV
;
A
#
# COMPACT_ATOMS: atom_id res chain seq x y z
N THR A 1 4.62 21.24 -14.86
CA THR A 1 3.31 21.09 -14.18
C THR A 1 3.31 19.75 -13.47
N GLY A 2 2.63 19.62 -12.32
CA GLY A 2 2.54 18.34 -11.58
C GLY A 2 1.07 17.97 -11.38
N MET A 3 0.64 16.85 -11.97
CA MET A 3 -0.72 16.34 -11.84
C MET A 3 -0.66 14.97 -11.17
N GLY A 4 -1.45 14.76 -10.10
CA GLY A 4 -1.46 13.49 -9.37
C GLY A 4 -2.15 12.40 -10.17
N LEU A 5 -1.41 11.36 -10.56
CA LEU A 5 -1.89 10.28 -11.44
C LEU A 5 -3.17 9.63 -10.92
N GLU A 6 -3.21 9.30 -9.62
CA GLU A 6 -4.36 8.62 -9.01
C GLU A 6 -5.62 9.51 -9.01
N ARG A 7 -5.43 10.84 -8.99
CA ARG A 7 -6.55 11.79 -9.08
C ARG A 7 -7.11 11.87 -10.50
N ILE A 8 -6.24 11.84 -11.52
CA ILE A 8 -6.68 11.78 -12.92
C ILE A 8 -7.38 10.45 -13.17
N ALA A 9 -6.81 9.35 -12.68
CA ALA A 9 -7.37 8.02 -12.80
C ALA A 9 -8.79 7.96 -12.20
N ALA A 10 -9.00 8.55 -11.02
CA ALA A 10 -10.34 8.64 -10.41
C ALA A 10 -11.34 9.36 -11.33
N ILE A 11 -10.95 10.49 -11.92
CA ILE A 11 -11.79 11.24 -12.87
C ILE A 11 -12.08 10.40 -14.12
N MET A 12 -11.05 9.77 -14.71
CA MET A 12 -11.18 8.97 -15.93
C MET A 12 -12.02 7.71 -15.72
N GLN A 13 -11.97 7.12 -14.52
CA GLN A 13 -12.75 5.94 -14.15
C GLN A 13 -14.15 6.30 -13.60
N GLY A 14 -14.48 7.60 -13.49
CA GLY A 14 -15.80 8.06 -13.03
C GLY A 14 -16.04 7.83 -11.53
N VAL A 15 -14.99 7.76 -10.71
CA VAL A 15 -15.06 7.54 -9.26
C VAL A 15 -14.64 8.80 -8.48
N HIS A 16 -15.04 8.89 -7.21
CA HIS A 16 -14.86 10.10 -6.40
C HIS A 16 -13.68 10.02 -5.43
N SER A 17 -13.14 8.82 -5.21
CA SER A 17 -11.98 8.59 -4.37
C SER A 17 -10.82 7.96 -5.15
N ASN A 18 -9.59 8.37 -4.84
CA ASN A 18 -8.40 7.66 -5.31
C ASN A 18 -8.42 6.19 -4.88
N TYR A 19 -9.05 5.85 -3.76
CA TYR A 19 -9.14 4.46 -3.27
C TYR A 19 -10.13 3.60 -4.06
N GLU A 20 -10.96 4.20 -4.92
CA GLU A 20 -11.94 3.51 -5.76
C GLU A 20 -11.36 3.15 -7.13
N ILE A 21 -10.17 3.64 -7.48
CA ILE A 21 -9.53 3.28 -8.74
C ILE A 21 -9.09 1.82 -8.72
N ASP A 22 -9.04 1.22 -9.91
CA ASP A 22 -8.55 -0.13 -10.17
C ASP A 22 -7.32 -0.56 -9.35
N LEU A 23 -6.24 0.23 -9.38
CA LEU A 23 -5.00 -0.05 -8.65
C LEU A 23 -5.21 -0.17 -7.14
N PHE A 24 -5.95 0.78 -6.54
CA PHE A 24 -6.21 0.73 -5.10
C PHE A 24 -7.19 -0.38 -4.73
N GLN A 25 -8.20 -0.63 -5.57
CA GLN A 25 -9.14 -1.72 -5.34
C GLN A 25 -8.45 -3.09 -5.35
N ALA A 26 -7.49 -3.30 -6.25
CA ALA A 26 -6.67 -4.51 -6.26
C ALA A 26 -5.87 -4.65 -4.95
N LEU A 27 -5.20 -3.58 -4.50
CA LEU A 27 -4.42 -3.59 -3.27
C LEU A 27 -5.28 -3.73 -2.00
N ILE A 28 -6.46 -3.13 -1.95
CA ILE A 28 -7.41 -3.24 -0.83
C ILE A 28 -7.90 -4.68 -0.71
N LYS A 29 -8.25 -5.33 -1.83
CA LYS A 29 -8.64 -6.75 -1.86
C LYS A 29 -7.50 -7.66 -1.42
N ALA A 30 -6.28 -7.40 -1.87
CA ALA A 30 -5.10 -8.13 -1.43
C ALA A 30 -4.83 -7.94 0.08
N ALA A 31 -4.96 -6.71 0.59
CA ALA A 31 -4.86 -6.40 2.01
C ALA A 31 -5.89 -7.19 2.82
N ALA A 32 -7.16 -7.17 2.40
CA ALA A 32 -8.23 -7.90 3.09
C ALA A 32 -7.94 -9.41 3.15
N LYS A 33 -7.47 -10.00 2.06
CA LYS A 33 -7.08 -11.42 1.99
C LYS A 33 -5.96 -11.77 2.96
N VAL A 34 -4.92 -10.94 3.08
CA VAL A 34 -3.77 -11.25 3.96
C VAL A 34 -4.03 -10.91 5.42
N THR A 35 -5.00 -10.06 5.73
CA THR A 35 -5.41 -9.72 7.10
C THR A 35 -6.64 -10.48 7.59
N ASP A 36 -7.30 -11.25 6.72
CA ASP A 36 -8.60 -11.91 6.97
C ASP A 36 -9.74 -10.93 7.30
N ALA A 37 -9.66 -9.71 6.77
CA ALA A 37 -10.67 -8.68 6.99
C ALA A 37 -11.91 -8.97 6.14
N GLN A 38 -13.08 -8.94 6.78
CA GLN A 38 -14.37 -9.20 6.10
C GLN A 38 -15.02 -7.92 5.56
N ASP A 39 -14.81 -6.79 6.26
CA ASP A 39 -15.33 -5.48 5.83
C ASP A 39 -14.32 -4.77 4.92
N LEU A 40 -14.61 -4.76 3.62
CA LEU A 40 -13.77 -4.09 2.61
C LEU A 40 -13.82 -2.55 2.72
N GLU A 41 -14.80 -1.99 3.44
CA GLU A 41 -14.92 -0.55 3.65
C GLU A 41 -14.13 -0.05 4.87
N ASP A 42 -13.52 -0.95 5.65
CA ASP A 42 -12.68 -0.55 6.78
C ASP A 42 -11.51 0.33 6.29
N LYS A 43 -11.44 1.55 6.84
CA LYS A 43 -10.42 2.55 6.50
C LYS A 43 -8.99 2.03 6.74
N SER A 44 -8.79 1.04 7.60
CA SER A 44 -7.51 0.39 7.84
C SER A 44 -6.98 -0.34 6.61
N LEU A 45 -7.86 -0.90 5.76
CA LEU A 45 -7.44 -1.51 4.49
C LEU A 45 -6.86 -0.46 3.54
N ARG A 46 -7.49 0.72 3.47
CA ARG A 46 -6.99 1.87 2.68
C ARG A 46 -5.61 2.33 3.18
N VAL A 47 -5.42 2.37 4.50
CA VAL A 47 -4.11 2.71 5.10
C VAL A 47 -3.05 1.66 4.78
N VAL A 48 -3.37 0.37 4.89
CA VAL A 48 -2.43 -0.72 4.56
C VAL A 48 -2.05 -0.69 3.08
N ALA A 49 -3.03 -0.51 2.19
CA ALA A 49 -2.83 -0.41 0.75
C ALA A 49 -1.96 0.79 0.36
N ASP A 50 -2.16 1.96 0.97
CA ASP A 50 -1.30 3.12 0.70
C ASP A 50 0.13 2.93 1.23
N HIS A 51 0.25 2.37 2.44
CA HIS A 51 1.56 2.20 3.08
C HIS A 51 2.43 1.16 2.39
N ILE A 52 1.88 0.10 1.78
CA ILE A 52 2.70 -0.87 1.04
C ILE A 52 3.40 -0.20 -0.15
N ARG A 53 2.70 0.68 -0.89
CA ARG A 53 3.30 1.44 -2.00
C ARG A 53 4.49 2.24 -1.52
N SER A 54 4.27 3.07 -0.50
CA SER A 54 5.30 3.96 0.05
C SER A 54 6.51 3.17 0.58
N CYS A 55 6.28 2.07 1.29
CA CYS A 55 7.36 1.28 1.88
C CYS A 55 8.15 0.50 0.83
N ALA A 56 7.48 -0.10 -0.16
CA ALA A 56 8.13 -0.87 -1.21
C ALA A 56 9.05 0.02 -2.05
N PHE A 57 8.55 1.17 -2.52
CA PHE A 57 9.35 2.13 -3.30
C PHE A 57 10.51 2.71 -2.50
N LEU A 58 10.30 3.08 -1.23
CA LEU A 58 11.41 3.56 -0.39
C LEU A 58 12.51 2.50 -0.24
N ILE A 59 12.15 1.23 -0.09
CA ILE A 59 13.13 0.14 0.01
C ILE A 59 13.82 -0.09 -1.34
N ALA A 60 13.08 -0.06 -2.46
CA ALA A 60 13.64 -0.16 -3.80
C ALA A 60 14.66 0.96 -4.09
N ASP A 61 14.41 2.17 -3.57
CA ASP A 61 15.33 3.32 -3.63
C ASP A 61 16.50 3.24 -2.61
N GLY A 62 16.67 2.11 -1.91
CA GLY A 62 17.77 1.86 -0.99
C GLY A 62 17.58 2.41 0.43
N VAL A 63 16.38 2.86 0.80
CA VAL A 63 16.09 3.29 2.18
C VAL A 63 15.87 2.07 3.08
N MET A 64 16.70 1.91 4.09
CA MET A 64 16.58 0.84 5.08
C MET A 64 15.94 1.33 6.39
N PRO A 65 15.07 0.54 7.05
CA PRO A 65 14.45 0.94 8.32
C PRO A 65 15.48 1.20 9.44
N SER A 66 15.60 2.44 9.89
CA SER A 66 16.55 2.87 10.94
C SER A 66 15.86 3.72 12.01
N ASN A 67 16.61 4.19 13.02
CA ASN A 67 16.10 5.11 14.05
C ASN A 67 16.28 6.59 13.69
N GLU A 68 16.85 6.91 12.53
CA GLU A 68 17.19 8.29 12.15
C GLU A 68 16.89 8.57 10.67
N GLY A 69 16.78 9.85 10.32
CA GLY A 69 16.61 10.31 8.94
C GLY A 69 15.45 9.63 8.18
N ARG A 70 15.69 9.26 6.92
CA ARG A 70 14.68 8.62 6.06
C ARG A 70 14.29 7.23 6.55
N GLY A 71 15.24 6.49 7.11
CA GLY A 71 14.99 5.16 7.67
C GLY A 71 14.02 5.17 8.85
N TYR A 72 14.01 6.23 9.65
CA TYR A 72 13.00 6.42 10.71
C TYR A 72 11.60 6.66 10.15
N VAL A 73 11.48 7.44 9.07
CA VAL A 73 10.21 7.65 8.39
C VAL A 73 9.66 6.32 7.85
N LEU A 74 10.48 5.55 7.12
CA LEU A 74 10.13 4.22 6.64
C LEU A 74 9.69 3.30 7.79
N ARG A 75 10.48 3.24 8.88
CA ARG A 75 10.14 2.46 10.08
C ARG A 75 8.77 2.83 10.65
N ARG A 76 8.44 4.12 10.71
CA ARG A 76 7.13 4.58 11.21
C ARG A 76 5.98 4.16 10.30
N ILE A 77 6.15 4.25 8.99
CA ILE A 77 5.10 3.84 8.02
C ILE A 77 4.87 2.32 8.11
N ILE A 78 5.94 1.51 8.11
CA ILE A 78 5.84 0.05 8.29
C ILE A 78 5.10 -0.29 9.59
N ARG A 79 5.52 0.30 10.73
CA ARG A 79 4.88 0.05 12.02
C ARG A 79 3.41 0.48 12.03
N ARG A 80 3.06 1.58 11.36
CA ARG A 80 1.67 2.03 11.24
C ARG A 80 0.84 1.06 10.41
N ALA A 81 1.38 0.54 9.30
CA ALA A 81 0.70 -0.46 8.48
C ALA A 81 0.44 -1.75 9.26
N VAL A 82 1.46 -2.24 9.98
CA VAL A 82 1.33 -3.42 10.86
C VAL A 82 0.29 -3.19 11.95
N ARG A 83 0.25 -2.00 12.58
CA ARG A 83 -0.77 -1.66 13.57
C ARG A 83 -2.19 -1.70 12.96
N HIS A 84 -2.38 -1.22 11.74
CA HIS A 84 -3.68 -1.29 11.06
C HIS A 84 -4.05 -2.73 10.68
N GLY A 85 -3.10 -3.55 10.25
CA GLY A 85 -3.33 -4.98 10.04
C GLY A 85 -3.73 -5.72 11.33
N ASN A 86 -3.09 -5.41 12.46
CA ASN A 86 -3.46 -5.98 13.76
C ASN A 86 -4.89 -5.59 14.15
N LYS A 87 -5.33 -4.35 13.86
CA LYS A 87 -6.72 -3.92 14.09
C LYS A 87 -7.73 -4.69 13.22
N LEU A 88 -7.32 -5.09 12.03
CA LEU A 88 -8.11 -5.90 11.11
C LEU A 88 -8.13 -7.39 11.48
N GLY A 89 -7.37 -7.81 12.51
CA GLY A 89 -7.32 -9.21 12.95
C GLY A 89 -6.19 -10.04 12.35
N ALA A 90 -5.23 -9.42 11.64
CA ALA A 90 -4.13 -10.14 11.02
C ALA A 90 -3.32 -10.97 12.03
N LYS A 91 -3.05 -12.23 11.69
CA LYS A 91 -2.25 -13.15 12.51
C LYS A 91 -0.85 -13.31 11.92
N GLY A 92 0.16 -12.86 12.66
CA GLY A 92 1.56 -12.96 12.25
C GLY A 92 1.96 -11.95 11.15
N ALA A 93 3.08 -12.23 10.48
CA ALA A 93 3.60 -11.34 9.44
C ALA A 93 2.77 -11.43 8.14
N PHE A 94 2.17 -10.31 7.75
CA PHE A 94 1.35 -10.22 6.53
C PHE A 94 1.89 -9.21 5.51
N PHE A 95 2.52 -8.13 5.96
CA PHE A 95 2.72 -6.93 5.13
C PHE A 95 3.60 -7.17 3.89
N TYR A 96 4.66 -7.99 4.01
CA TYR A 96 5.53 -8.33 2.89
C TYR A 96 4.81 -9.08 1.76
N LYS A 97 3.70 -9.79 2.07
CA LYS A 97 2.91 -10.52 1.07
C LYS A 97 2.23 -9.60 0.07
N LEU A 98 2.06 -8.32 0.42
CA LEU A 98 1.47 -7.31 -0.46
C LEU A 98 2.45 -6.77 -1.52
N VAL A 99 3.75 -7.06 -1.41
CA VAL A 99 4.73 -6.66 -2.44
C VAL A 99 4.41 -7.31 -3.78
N ALA A 100 4.04 -8.60 -3.79
CA ALA A 100 3.65 -9.29 -5.02
C ALA A 100 2.41 -8.67 -5.68
N ALA A 101 1.38 -8.35 -4.89
CA ALA A 101 0.19 -7.67 -5.39
C ALA A 101 0.50 -6.26 -5.92
N LEU A 102 1.45 -5.56 -5.30
CA LEU A 102 1.92 -4.27 -5.79
C LEU A 102 2.68 -4.40 -7.12
N ALA A 103 3.59 -5.37 -7.23
CA ALA A 103 4.36 -5.64 -8.44
C ALA A 103 3.45 -6.05 -9.61
N GLU A 104 2.34 -6.76 -9.37
CA GLU A 104 1.35 -7.07 -10.41
C GLU A 104 0.67 -5.80 -10.98
N GLN A 105 0.43 -4.78 -10.15
CA GLN A 105 -0.22 -3.54 -10.58
C GLN A 105 0.74 -2.51 -11.17
N MET A 106 2.01 -2.52 -10.76
CA MET A 106 2.96 -1.45 -11.05
C MET A 106 4.26 -1.91 -11.71
N GLY A 107 4.55 -3.22 -11.74
CA GLY A 107 5.85 -3.77 -12.15
C GLY A 107 6.23 -3.50 -13.60
N GLU A 108 5.26 -3.32 -14.49
CA GLU A 108 5.54 -2.93 -15.89
C GLU A 108 6.18 -1.52 -15.96
N ALA A 109 5.65 -0.57 -15.18
CA ALA A 109 6.16 0.79 -15.11
C ALA A 109 7.37 0.94 -14.16
N TYR A 110 7.51 0.03 -13.20
CA TYR A 110 8.50 0.07 -12.13
C TYR A 110 9.18 -1.30 -11.95
N PRO A 111 10.13 -1.67 -12.84
CA PRO A 111 10.80 -2.97 -12.82
C PRO A 111 11.58 -3.28 -11.53
N GLU A 112 11.95 -2.27 -10.75
CA GLU A 112 12.63 -2.40 -9.46
C GLU A 112 11.77 -3.09 -8.38
N LEU A 113 10.47 -3.26 -8.61
CA LEU A 113 9.57 -4.01 -7.74
C LEU A 113 9.52 -5.53 -8.05
N VAL A 114 10.14 -5.98 -9.14
CA VAL A 114 10.09 -7.36 -9.66
C VAL A 114 11.36 -8.14 -9.32
#